data_AF-A0A7V2TYI7-F1
#
_entry.id   AF-A0A7V2TYI7-F1
#
_cell.length_a   1.000
_cell.length_b   1.000
_cell.length_c   1.000
_cell.angle_alpha   90.00
_cell.angle_beta   90.00
_cell.angle_gamma   90.00
#
_symmetry.space_group_name_H-M   'P 1'
#
loop_
_entity.id
_entity.type
_entity.pdbx_description
1 polymer ?
#
loop_
_entity_poly.entity_id
_entity_poly.type
_entity_poly.pdbx_seq_one_letter_code
_entity_poly.pdbx_strand_id
1 'polypeptide(L)' 'MLTVKDISVSYGGVRALHRVSFRVERGQIVSIIGSNGAGKSTILKTISGLLHPTEGSIEFE' A
#
# COMPACT_ATOMS: atom_id res chain seq x y z
N MET A 1 11.05 10.71 0.24
CA MET A 1 10.95 9.39 0.89
C MET A 1 9.48 9.05 0.98
N LEU A 2 9.12 7.79 0.72
CA LEU A 2 7.75 7.28 0.91
C LEU A 2 7.73 6.42 2.18
N THR A 3 6.80 6.72 3.10
CA THR A 3 6.51 5.86 4.25
C THR A 3 5.08 5.34 4.17
N VAL A 4 4.93 4.03 4.25
CA VAL A 4 3.65 3.32 4.34
C VAL A 4 3.61 2.65 5.71
N LYS A 5 2.59 2.97 6.52
CA LYS A 5 2.49 2.48 7.90
C LYS A 5 1.13 1.88 8.19
N ASP A 6 1.13 0.60 8.57
CA ASP A 6 -0.03 -0.19 8.98
C ASP A 6 -1.23 -0.12 8.00
N ILE A 7 -0.95 0.04 6.71
CA ILE A 7 -2.01 0.24 5.72
C ILE A 7 -2.89 -0.98 5.59
N SER A 8 -4.18 -0.75 5.77
CA SER A 8 -5.22 -1.74 5.52
C SER A 8 -6.26 -1.17 4.57
N VAL A 9 -6.76 -2.03 3.69
CA VAL A 9 -7.74 -1.67 2.67
C VAL A 9 -8.76 -2.78 2.61
N SER A 10 -10.03 -2.41 2.70
CA SER A 10 -11.17 -3.33 2.57
C SER A 10 -12.15 -2.80 1.54
N TYR A 11 -12.66 -3.69 0.68
CA TYR A 11 -13.75 -3.38 -0.25
C TYR A 11 -14.61 -4.62 -0.47
N GLY A 12 -15.93 -4.45 -0.56
CA GLY A 12 -16.86 -5.55 -0.81
C GLY A 12 -16.78 -6.69 0.22
N GLY A 13 -16.48 -6.38 1.49
CA GLY A 13 -16.34 -7.36 2.58
C GLY A 13 -15.01 -8.13 2.60
N VAL A 14 -14.12 -7.91 1.63
CA VAL A 14 -12.78 -8.52 1.59
C VAL A 14 -11.74 -7.52 2.07
N ARG A 15 -10.89 -7.93 3.00
CA ARG A 15 -9.68 -7.18 3.37
C ARG A 15 -8.58 -7.52 2.36
N ALA A 16 -8.25 -6.57 1.50
CA ALA A 16 -7.27 -6.74 0.43
C ALA A 16 -5.84 -6.47 0.92
N LEU A 17 -5.67 -5.55 1.89
CA LEU A 17 -4.37 -5.28 2.54
C LEU A 17 -4.49 -5.44 4.05
N HIS A 18 -3.49 -6.09 4.64
CA HIS A 18 -3.44 -6.43 6.05
C HIS A 18 -2.23 -5.76 6.70
N ARG A 19 -2.43 -4.54 7.23
CA ARG A 19 -1.43 -3.79 8.01
C ARG A 19 -0.04 -3.72 7.35
N VAL A 20 -0.01 -3.42 6.06
CA VAL A 20 1.22 -3.36 5.27
C VAL A 20 2.05 -2.16 5.70
N SER A 21 3.34 -2.39 6.00
CA SER A 21 4.29 -1.33 6.38
C SER A 21 5.60 -1.48 5.61
N PHE A 22 6.08 -0.40 5.02
CA PHE A 22 7.40 -0.34 4.39
C PHE A 22 7.82 1.12 4.15
N ARG A 23 9.10 1.32 3.82
CA ARG A 23 9.66 2.61 3.41
C ARG A 23 10.39 2.48 2.08
N VAL A 24 10.38 3.56 1.31
CA VAL A 24 11.18 3.68 0.09
C VAL A 24 11.98 4.97 0.18
N GLU A 25 13.30 4.81 0.23
CA GLU A 25 14.25 5.90 0.33
C GLU A 25 14.41 6.63 -1.00
N ARG A 26 14.90 7.89 -0.94
CA ARG A 26 15.17 8.67 -2.16
C ARG A 26 16.21 7.93 -3.02
N GLY A 27 15.91 7.78 -4.30
CA GLY A 27 16.76 7.10 -5.27
C GLY A 27 16.62 5.57 -5.31
N GLN A 28 15.80 4.96 -4.45
CA GLN A 28 15.53 3.52 -4.54
C GLN A 28 14.53 3.19 -5.66
N ILE A 29 14.81 2.07 -6.35
CA ILE A 29 13.86 1.42 -7.25
C ILE A 29 13.35 0.17 -6.55
N VAL A 30 12.05 0.11 -6.30
CA VAL A 30 11.40 -0.99 -5.56
C VAL A 30 10.35 -1.63 -6.46
N SER A 31 10.27 -2.96 -6.42
CA SER A 31 9.25 -3.75 -7.12
C SER A 31 8.38 -4.51 -6.12
N ILE A 32 7.09 -4.63 -6.42
CA ILE A 32 6.13 -5.40 -5.64
C ILE A 32 5.80 -6.68 -6.42
N ILE A 33 6.15 -7.83 -5.85
CA ILE A 33 5.92 -9.15 -6.46
C ILE A 33 4.93 -9.98 -5.61
N GLY A 34 4.29 -10.97 -6.23
CA GLY A 34 3.32 -11.84 -5.57
C GLY A 34 2.28 -12.40 -6.54
N SER A 35 1.50 -13.39 -6.11
CA SER A 35 0.45 -14.03 -6.92
C SER A 35 -0.70 -13.08 -7.29
N ASN A 36 -1.56 -13.51 -8.20
CA ASN A 36 -2.80 -12.80 -8.50
C ASN A 36 -3.68 -12.74 -7.25
N GLY A 37 -4.23 -11.56 -6.96
CA GLY A 37 -5.01 -11.31 -5.74
C GLY A 37 -4.19 -10.92 -4.51
N ALA A 38 -2.85 -10.95 -4.54
CA ALA A 38 -2.00 -10.60 -3.39
C ALA A 38 -2.01 -9.11 -2.97
N GLY A 39 -2.88 -8.27 -3.53
CA GLY A 39 -3.00 -6.86 -3.16
C GLY A 39 -2.03 -5.89 -3.84
N LYS A 40 -1.22 -6.34 -4.81
CA LYS A 40 -0.21 -5.49 -5.50
C LYS A 40 -0.79 -4.20 -6.09
N SER A 41 -1.81 -4.32 -6.94
CA SER A 41 -2.49 -3.16 -7.53
C SER A 41 -3.24 -2.33 -6.49
N THR A 42 -3.71 -2.96 -5.40
CA THR A 42 -4.34 -2.27 -4.28
C THR A 42 -3.33 -1.36 -3.58
N ILE A 43 -2.12 -1.86 -3.26
CA ILE A 43 -1.03 -1.05 -2.68
C ILE A 43 -0.72 0.15 -3.57
N LEU A 44 -0.51 -0.07 -4.87
CA LEU A 44 -0.15 1.01 -5.80
C LEU A 44 -1.27 2.07 -5.92
N LYS A 45 -2.53 1.65 -6.00
CA LYS A 45 -3.68 2.57 -6.02
C LYS A 45 -3.82 3.35 -4.71
N THR A 46 -3.50 2.73 -3.57
CA THR A 46 -3.55 3.41 -2.28
C THR A 46 -2.44 4.44 -2.13
N ILE A 47 -1.22 4.11 -2.56
CA ILE A 47 -0.08 5.06 -2.59
C ILE A 47 -0.35 6.23 -3.53
N SER A 48 -0.98 6.00 -4.69
CA SER A 48 -1.32 7.06 -5.63
C SER A 48 -2.55 7.88 -5.24
N GLY A 49 -3.17 7.60 -4.09
CA GLY A 49 -4.37 8.31 -3.62
C GLY A 49 -5.66 7.95 -4.37
N LEU A 50 -5.64 6.96 -5.27
CA LEU A 50 -6.82 6.48 -6.00
C LEU A 50 -7.72 5.57 -5.14
N LEU A 51 -7.20 5.06 -4.04
CA LEU A 51 -7.94 4.21 -3.12
C LEU A 51 -7.57 4.55 -1.67
N HIS A 52 -8.52 5.07 -0.91
CA HIS A 52 -8.25 5.43 0.48
C HIS A 52 -8.09 4.20 1.37
N PRO A 53 -7.06 4.18 2.24
CA PRO A 53 -6.93 3.13 3.24
C PRO A 53 -8.03 3.26 4.29
N THR A 54 -8.47 2.13 4.84
CA THR A 54 -9.41 2.11 5.97
C THR A 54 -8.69 2.32 7.30
N GLU A 55 -7.41 1.95 7.36
CA GLU A 55 -6.53 2.13 8.53
C GLU A 55 -5.10 2.42 8.04
N GLY A 56 -4.32 3.11 8.86
CA GLY A 56 -2.90 3.42 8.59
C GLY A 56 -2.69 4.79 7.93
N SER A 57 -1.43 5.09 7.59
CA SER A 57 -1.04 6.35 6.96
C SER A 57 -0.03 6.14 5.83
N ILE A 58 -0.05 7.08 4.88
CA ILE A 58 0.94 7.22 3.81
C ILE A 58 1.47 8.65 3.85
N GLU A 59 2.79 8.78 3.91
CA GLU A 59 3.50 10.04 4.02
C GLU A 59 4.55 10.16 2.91
N PHE A 60 4.62 11.35 2.30
CA PHE A 60 5.62 11.72 1.30
C PHE A 60 6.44 12.90 1.84
N GLU A 61 7.76 12.73 1.91
CA GLU A 61 8.74 13.76 2.30
C GLU A 61 9.78 14.03 1.20
#